data_AF-A0A4V3IVV7-F1
#
_entry.id   AF-A0A4V3IVV7-F1
#
_cell.length_a   1.000
_cell.length_b   1.000
_cell.length_c   1.000
_cell.angle_alpha   90.00
_cell.angle_beta   90.00
_cell.angle_gamma   90.00
#
_symmetry.space_group_name_H-M   'P 1'
#
loop_
_entity.id
_entity.type
_entity.pdbx_description
1 polymer ?
#
loop_
_entity_poly.entity_id
_entity_poly.type
_entity_poly.pdbx_seq_one_letter_code
_entity_poly.pdbx_strand_id
1 'polypeptide(L)'
;MIGPDLVDVSLDDVRVPRASRKNLRLKEVQERQDRRRTFRRPERTVKTTRANQSGLGGRHLGIGLSFSGGFIALFLFWRFMIQWFDYSNPLPSLAAWTLLMATTTLALVTVQRLSARMPDWLFAAALANGSVVVVLDLAGSRGPDGSEIYPTAAAAVGSLLIALVTVRRGRDVVTSAAVLAAVLFLGAITESRPDPLTLAPELLAIGLAIMPPLFGVAIVRSFRRMAQRELDLVLVQSTVSQPQFAVGMLASEELARIDLDAETLLDDVAQGRTALPLSADKSTTASTLATQLRLHLIRGRRETWLYHAITESEFLGPSVNLHDPAGLAGLLDPPQRDALLRTIWLLISDTTRAEAAVSLSLGPIRSTHGVRARQKLRFPIELTTTGVPRRRVDPETWQAIRVVGPHIDSTRDGSLRVEIECSIHNPADA
;
A
#
# COMPACT_ATOMS: atom_id res chain seq x y z
N MET A 1 -60.62 51.39 -1.73
CA MET A 1 -60.34 50.73 -3.01
C MET A 1 -59.12 51.39 -3.62
N ILE A 2 -58.10 50.59 -3.93
CA ILE A 2 -56.86 50.91 -4.68
C ILE A 2 -55.77 51.65 -3.89
N GLY A 3 -54.67 50.92 -3.63
CA GLY A 3 -53.44 51.36 -2.95
C GLY A 3 -52.30 51.68 -3.93
N PRO A 4 -51.11 52.04 -3.41
CA PRO A 4 -50.03 52.72 -4.16
C PRO A 4 -49.02 51.76 -4.80
N ASP A 5 -48.32 52.29 -5.82
CA ASP A 5 -47.23 51.66 -6.58
C ASP A 5 -46.08 51.14 -5.71
N LEU A 6 -45.79 49.85 -5.86
CA LEU A 6 -44.56 49.20 -5.41
C LEU A 6 -43.85 48.67 -6.66
N VAL A 7 -42.79 49.37 -7.05
CA VAL A 7 -41.88 48.95 -8.13
C VAL A 7 -41.11 47.72 -7.66
N ASP A 8 -41.42 46.60 -8.30
CA ASP A 8 -40.80 45.28 -8.11
C ASP A 8 -39.45 45.24 -8.86
N VAL A 9 -38.35 45.18 -8.11
CA VAL A 9 -37.01 44.93 -8.68
C VAL A 9 -36.82 43.43 -8.76
N SER A 10 -37.16 42.86 -9.93
CA SER A 10 -36.88 41.46 -10.28
C SER A 10 -35.38 41.18 -10.21
N LEU A 11 -34.97 40.34 -9.25
CA LEU A 11 -33.66 39.69 -9.19
C LEU A 11 -33.63 38.56 -10.23
N ASP A 12 -33.62 38.90 -11.51
CA ASP A 12 -33.43 37.95 -12.59
C ASP A 12 -31.94 37.58 -12.76
N ASP A 13 -31.64 36.36 -12.35
CA ASP A 13 -30.93 35.36 -13.16
C ASP A 13 -29.52 35.77 -13.68
N VAL A 14 -28.54 35.83 -12.77
CA VAL A 14 -27.11 35.76 -13.13
C VAL A 14 -26.79 34.35 -13.63
N ARG A 15 -27.16 34.06 -14.88
CA ARG A 15 -26.75 32.85 -15.60
C ARG A 15 -25.27 32.91 -15.88
N VAL A 16 -24.48 32.33 -14.98
CA VAL A 16 -23.08 32.02 -15.24
C VAL A 16 -23.01 31.07 -16.45
N PRO A 17 -22.35 31.45 -17.57
CA PRO A 17 -22.32 30.65 -18.77
C PRO A 17 -21.67 29.28 -18.51
N ARG A 18 -22.23 28.21 -19.11
CA ARG A 18 -21.82 26.81 -18.93
C ARG A 18 -20.31 26.58 -19.12
N ALA A 19 -19.67 27.34 -20.01
CA ALA A 19 -18.22 27.30 -20.24
C ALA A 19 -17.41 27.80 -19.04
N SER A 20 -17.90 28.83 -18.33
CA SER A 20 -17.25 29.38 -17.13
C SER A 20 -17.29 28.39 -15.95
N ARG A 21 -18.41 27.66 -15.78
CA ARG A 21 -18.51 26.59 -14.77
C ARG A 21 -17.56 25.41 -15.02
N LYS A 22 -17.32 25.06 -16.30
CA LYS A 22 -16.39 23.97 -16.65
C LYS A 22 -14.95 24.38 -16.38
N ASN A 23 -14.59 25.63 -16.67
CA ASN A 23 -13.26 26.18 -16.39
C ASN A 23 -12.99 26.34 -14.89
N LEU A 24 -13.98 26.74 -14.09
CA LEU A 24 -13.89 26.78 -12.63
C LEU A 24 -13.65 25.38 -12.04
N ARG A 25 -14.39 24.36 -12.50
CA ARG A 25 -14.17 22.97 -12.06
C ARG A 25 -12.80 22.43 -12.44
N LEU A 26 -12.32 22.73 -13.64
CA LEU A 26 -10.97 22.33 -14.06
C LEU A 26 -9.89 23.01 -13.21
N LYS A 27 -10.08 24.30 -12.89
CA LYS A 27 -9.17 25.04 -12.01
C LYS A 27 -9.14 24.47 -10.59
N GLU A 28 -10.28 24.12 -10.01
CA GLU A 28 -10.35 23.48 -8.69
C GLU A 28 -9.72 22.09 -8.69
N VAL A 29 -9.91 21.30 -9.74
CA VAL A 29 -9.27 19.98 -9.89
C VAL A 29 -7.76 20.13 -10.01
N GLN A 30 -7.30 21.15 -10.75
CA GLN A 30 -5.88 21.41 -10.97
C GLN A 30 -5.20 21.98 -9.72
N GLU A 31 -5.83 22.89 -8.98
CA GLU A 31 -5.34 23.35 -7.68
C GLU A 31 -5.32 22.22 -6.63
N ARG A 32 -6.30 21.32 -6.65
CA ARG A 32 -6.27 20.11 -5.81
C ARG A 32 -5.13 19.17 -6.20
N GLN A 33 -4.85 19.01 -7.49
CA GLN A 33 -3.72 18.21 -7.97
C GLN A 33 -2.37 18.84 -7.61
N ASP A 34 -2.24 20.16 -7.71
CA ASP A 34 -1.01 20.88 -7.37
C ASP A 34 -0.76 20.89 -5.86
N ARG A 35 -1.80 21.07 -5.02
CA ARG A 35 -1.68 20.90 -3.56
C ARG A 35 -1.25 19.48 -3.18
N ARG A 36 -1.77 18.45 -3.86
CA ARG A 36 -1.35 17.05 -3.67
C ARG A 36 0.10 16.79 -4.08
N ARG A 37 0.65 17.54 -5.04
CA ARG A 37 2.06 17.42 -5.47
C ARG A 37 3.05 18.03 -4.48
N THR A 38 2.67 19.10 -3.78
CA THR A 38 3.50 19.72 -2.73
C THR A 38 3.60 18.93 -1.43
N PHE A 39 2.66 18.01 -1.16
CA PHE A 39 2.64 17.16 0.04
C PHE A 39 3.34 15.79 -0.13
N ARG A 40 4.26 15.67 -1.10
CA ARG A 40 4.97 14.42 -1.35
C ARG A 40 6.18 14.32 -0.40
N ARG A 41 6.02 13.53 0.66
CA ARG A 41 7.07 13.11 1.60
C ARG A 41 8.41 12.87 0.87
N PRO A 42 9.56 13.34 1.39
CA PRO A 42 10.84 13.04 0.77
C PRO A 42 11.00 11.51 0.69
N GLU A 43 11.19 10.99 -0.52
CA GLU A 43 11.22 9.54 -0.81
C GLU A 43 12.22 8.75 0.05
N ARG A 44 13.19 9.45 0.65
CA ARG A 44 14.28 8.89 1.44
C ARG A 44 13.81 8.33 2.78
N THR A 45 12.88 9.00 3.48
CA THR A 45 12.38 8.58 4.80
C THR A 45 11.39 7.40 4.70
N VAL A 46 10.62 7.32 3.61
CA VAL A 46 9.76 6.17 3.32
C VAL A 46 10.57 4.92 2.96
N LYS A 47 11.70 5.10 2.26
CA LYS A 47 12.60 4.00 1.89
C LYS A 47 13.30 3.39 3.12
N THR A 48 13.68 4.18 4.12
CA THR A 48 14.35 3.68 5.34
C THR A 48 13.41 2.92 6.27
N THR A 49 12.17 3.39 6.48
CA THR A 49 11.16 2.65 7.28
C THR A 49 10.72 1.37 6.57
N ARG A 50 10.52 1.40 5.23
CA ARG A 50 10.24 0.20 4.42
C ARG A 50 11.40 -0.79 4.37
N ALA A 51 12.64 -0.33 4.48
CA ALA A 51 13.83 -1.19 4.53
C ALA A 51 13.91 -1.95 5.86
N ASN A 52 13.68 -1.29 7.00
CA ASN A 52 13.68 -1.95 8.32
C ASN A 52 12.56 -3.01 8.47
N GLN A 53 11.40 -2.81 7.84
CA GLN A 53 10.27 -3.75 7.91
C GLN A 53 10.44 -5.00 7.03
N SER A 54 11.28 -4.95 6.00
CA SER A 54 11.64 -6.15 5.23
C SER A 54 12.41 -7.19 6.05
N GLY A 55 12.96 -6.80 7.22
CA GLY A 55 13.79 -7.66 8.06
C GLY A 55 13.03 -8.68 8.92
N LEU A 56 11.86 -8.34 9.47
CA LEU A 56 11.17 -9.20 10.46
C LEU A 56 10.14 -10.15 9.82
N GLY A 57 9.11 -9.62 9.16
CA GLY A 57 8.07 -10.46 8.54
C GLY A 57 8.52 -11.18 7.26
N GLY A 58 9.39 -10.55 6.47
CA GLY A 58 9.93 -11.12 5.22
C GLY A 58 10.85 -12.32 5.45
N ARG A 59 11.57 -12.34 6.58
CA ARG A 59 12.51 -13.41 6.91
C ARG A 59 11.80 -14.72 7.22
N HIS A 60 10.75 -14.70 8.05
CA HIS A 60 9.98 -15.91 8.38
C HIS A 60 9.29 -16.50 7.14
N LEU A 61 8.74 -15.64 6.29
CA LEU A 61 8.11 -16.06 5.04
C LEU A 61 9.14 -16.67 4.07
N GLY A 62 10.34 -16.09 3.99
CA GLY A 62 11.44 -16.65 3.18
C GLY A 62 11.93 -18.01 3.68
N ILE A 63 12.01 -18.19 5.00
CA ILE A 63 12.36 -19.47 5.61
C ILE A 63 11.32 -20.54 5.23
N GLY A 64 10.03 -20.25 5.38
CA GLY A 64 8.96 -21.18 5.02
C GLY A 64 8.97 -21.59 3.54
N LEU A 65 9.14 -20.61 2.63
CA LEU A 65 9.27 -20.88 1.19
C LEU A 65 10.51 -21.71 0.85
N SER A 66 11.63 -21.46 1.53
CA SER A 66 12.86 -22.24 1.33
C SER A 66 12.71 -23.68 1.81
N PHE A 67 12.04 -23.91 2.95
CA PHE A 67 11.71 -25.26 3.41
C PHE A 67 10.79 -25.99 2.43
N SER A 68 9.75 -25.33 1.92
CA SER A 68 8.87 -25.91 0.90
C SER A 68 9.64 -26.30 -0.36
N GLY A 69 10.53 -25.42 -0.85
CA GLY A 69 11.44 -25.73 -1.95
C GLY A 69 12.34 -26.93 -1.64
N GLY A 70 12.90 -26.99 -0.43
CA GLY A 70 13.74 -28.11 0.02
C GLY A 70 13.00 -29.45 0.04
N PHE A 71 11.74 -29.49 0.50
CA PHE A 71 10.92 -30.71 0.45
C PHE A 71 10.65 -31.17 -0.98
N ILE A 72 10.38 -30.24 -1.90
CA ILE A 72 10.19 -30.56 -3.32
C ILE A 72 11.47 -31.10 -3.93
N ALA A 73 12.61 -30.45 -3.66
CA ALA A 73 13.92 -30.91 -4.12
C ALA A 73 14.26 -32.30 -3.58
N LEU A 74 13.98 -32.56 -2.29
CA LEU A 74 14.21 -33.87 -1.67
C LEU A 74 13.32 -34.96 -2.30
N PHE A 75 12.06 -34.65 -2.57
CA PHE A 75 11.15 -35.57 -3.28
C PHE A 75 11.66 -35.90 -4.69
N LEU A 76 12.10 -34.89 -5.45
CA LEU A 76 12.65 -35.08 -6.80
C LEU A 76 13.99 -35.84 -6.78
N PHE A 77 14.83 -35.59 -5.78
CA PHE A 77 16.08 -36.33 -5.58
C PHE A 77 15.80 -37.80 -5.19
N TRP A 78 14.80 -38.04 -4.36
CA TRP A 78 14.35 -39.40 -4.06
C TRP A 78 13.86 -40.13 -5.32
N ARG A 79 13.10 -39.44 -6.20
CA ARG A 79 12.69 -40.00 -7.50
C ARG A 79 13.89 -40.30 -8.41
N PHE A 80 14.91 -39.45 -8.41
CA PHE A 80 16.16 -39.71 -9.13
C PHE A 80 16.85 -40.99 -8.63
N MET A 81 16.93 -41.19 -7.32
CA MET A 81 17.52 -42.41 -6.73
C MET A 81 16.77 -43.68 -7.14
N ILE A 82 15.44 -43.63 -7.25
CA ILE A 82 14.64 -44.77 -7.73
C ILE A 82 14.94 -45.08 -9.19
N GLN A 83 15.04 -44.06 -10.05
CA GLN A 83 15.31 -44.21 -11.48
C GLN A 83 16.77 -44.52 -11.81
N TRP A 84 17.67 -44.51 -10.81
CA TRP A 84 19.13 -44.56 -11.01
C TRP A 84 19.58 -45.71 -11.93
N PHE A 85 18.98 -46.89 -11.77
CA PHE A 85 19.34 -48.09 -12.53
C PHE A 85 18.72 -48.15 -13.93
N ASP A 86 17.75 -47.29 -14.22
CA ASP A 86 17.08 -47.21 -15.52
C ASP A 86 17.86 -46.27 -16.47
N TYR A 87 18.70 -45.37 -15.94
CA TYR A 87 19.53 -44.47 -16.74
C TYR A 87 20.56 -45.24 -17.56
N SER A 88 20.63 -44.93 -18.86
CA SER A 88 21.73 -45.40 -19.73
C SER A 88 23.08 -44.80 -19.31
N ASN A 89 23.08 -43.55 -18.87
CA ASN A 89 24.24 -42.91 -18.25
C ASN A 89 23.77 -41.94 -17.14
N PRO A 90 23.88 -42.31 -15.85
CA PRO A 90 23.40 -41.48 -14.75
C PRO A 90 24.36 -40.32 -14.38
N LEU A 91 25.57 -40.28 -14.93
CA LEU A 91 26.59 -39.30 -14.55
C LEU A 91 26.19 -37.83 -14.82
N PRO A 92 25.57 -37.47 -15.96
CA PRO A 92 25.12 -36.10 -16.20
C PRO A 92 24.06 -35.63 -15.20
N SER A 93 23.07 -36.47 -14.90
CA SER A 93 22.02 -36.13 -13.92
C SER A 93 22.57 -36.07 -12.48
N LEU A 94 23.55 -36.91 -12.12
CA LEU A 94 24.27 -36.77 -10.84
C LEU A 94 25.03 -35.44 -10.76
N ALA A 95 25.73 -35.05 -11.83
CA ALA A 95 26.42 -33.77 -11.91
C ALA A 95 25.45 -32.59 -11.83
N ALA A 96 24.27 -32.70 -12.45
CA ALA A 96 23.20 -31.71 -12.36
C ALA A 96 22.71 -31.53 -10.90
N TRP A 97 22.47 -32.63 -10.18
CA TRP A 97 22.06 -32.59 -8.78
C TRP A 97 23.11 -31.98 -7.86
N THR A 98 24.39 -32.35 -8.02
CA THR A 98 25.47 -31.77 -7.21
C THR A 98 25.63 -30.28 -7.46
N LEU A 99 25.57 -29.84 -8.72
CA LEU A 99 25.59 -28.42 -9.09
C LEU A 99 24.38 -27.64 -8.56
N LEU A 100 23.17 -28.23 -8.62
CA LEU A 100 21.95 -27.62 -8.11
C LEU A 100 22.01 -27.42 -6.60
N MET A 101 22.42 -28.46 -5.86
CA MET A 101 22.57 -28.38 -4.41
C MET A 101 23.61 -27.34 -4.02
N ALA A 102 24.79 -27.35 -4.64
CA ALA A 102 25.83 -26.36 -4.39
C ALA A 102 25.34 -24.93 -4.67
N THR A 103 24.66 -24.72 -5.80
CA THR A 103 24.13 -23.41 -6.20
C THR A 103 23.05 -22.92 -5.23
N THR A 104 22.14 -23.81 -4.82
CA THR A 104 21.06 -23.48 -3.89
C THR A 104 21.58 -23.13 -2.51
N THR A 105 22.51 -23.94 -1.97
CA THR A 105 23.15 -23.66 -0.68
C THR A 105 23.93 -22.35 -0.73
N LEU A 106 24.72 -22.12 -1.79
CA LEU A 106 25.47 -20.87 -1.94
C LEU A 106 24.54 -19.66 -2.02
N ALA A 107 23.44 -19.76 -2.78
CA ALA A 107 22.44 -18.72 -2.87
C ALA A 107 21.80 -18.43 -1.51
N LEU A 108 21.39 -19.46 -0.76
CA LEU A 108 20.81 -19.31 0.58
C LEU A 108 21.80 -18.68 1.58
N VAL A 109 23.04 -19.14 1.61
CA VAL A 109 24.09 -18.56 2.48
C VAL A 109 24.37 -17.11 2.12
N THR A 110 24.44 -16.79 0.82
CA THR A 110 24.65 -15.43 0.34
C THR A 110 23.48 -14.53 0.74
N VAL A 111 22.26 -15.00 0.57
CA VAL A 111 21.03 -14.29 0.97
C VAL A 111 20.97 -14.06 2.48
N GLN A 112 21.38 -15.02 3.30
CA GLN A 112 21.43 -14.84 4.75
C GLN A 112 22.46 -13.81 5.19
N ARG A 113 23.57 -13.68 4.45
CA ARG A 113 24.63 -12.71 4.74
C ARG A 113 24.32 -11.30 4.21
N LEU A 114 23.60 -11.19 3.10
CA LEU A 114 23.20 -9.91 2.54
C LEU A 114 21.84 -9.49 3.13
N SER A 115 21.84 -8.54 4.08
CA SER A 115 20.60 -7.93 4.60
C SER A 115 19.84 -7.08 3.57
N ALA A 116 20.33 -7.00 2.33
CA ALA A 116 19.80 -6.20 1.24
C ALA A 116 19.37 -7.07 0.04
N ARG A 117 18.64 -6.47 -0.91
CA ARG A 117 18.19 -7.15 -2.15
C ARG A 117 19.37 -7.78 -2.89
N MET A 118 19.16 -8.98 -3.42
CA MET A 118 20.16 -9.71 -4.19
C MET A 118 20.57 -8.92 -5.45
N PRO A 119 21.88 -8.67 -5.67
CA PRO A 119 22.39 -8.04 -6.89
C PRO A 119 22.01 -8.80 -8.16
N ASP A 120 21.84 -8.07 -9.26
CA ASP A 120 21.43 -8.64 -10.56
C ASP A 120 22.43 -9.68 -11.09
N TRP A 121 23.73 -9.47 -10.89
CA TRP A 121 24.78 -10.38 -11.34
C TRP A 121 24.75 -11.73 -10.61
N LEU A 122 24.45 -11.71 -9.29
CA LEU A 122 24.31 -12.93 -8.48
C LEU A 122 23.12 -13.76 -8.95
N PHE A 123 22.01 -13.07 -9.28
CA PHE A 123 20.83 -13.73 -9.82
C PHE A 123 21.10 -14.31 -11.21
N ALA A 124 21.77 -13.57 -12.08
CA ALA A 124 22.19 -14.06 -13.40
C ALA A 124 23.11 -15.29 -13.29
N ALA A 125 24.06 -15.30 -12.35
CA ALA A 125 24.92 -16.46 -12.09
C ALA A 125 24.12 -17.68 -11.61
N ALA A 126 23.14 -17.49 -10.71
CA ALA A 126 22.25 -18.57 -10.28
C ALA A 126 21.41 -19.13 -11.43
N LEU A 127 20.90 -18.28 -12.32
CA LEU A 127 20.17 -18.70 -13.53
C LEU A 127 21.07 -19.40 -14.55
N ALA A 128 22.31 -18.95 -14.71
CA ALA A 128 23.29 -19.59 -15.58
C ALA A 128 23.59 -21.01 -15.08
N ASN A 129 23.86 -21.17 -13.78
CA ASN A 129 24.03 -22.48 -13.15
C ASN A 129 22.77 -23.34 -13.29
N GLY A 130 21.58 -22.77 -13.05
CA GLY A 130 20.31 -23.47 -13.25
C GLY A 130 20.12 -23.94 -14.69
N SER A 131 20.57 -23.15 -15.68
CA SER A 131 20.52 -23.52 -17.10
C SER A 131 21.47 -24.68 -17.41
N VAL A 132 22.67 -24.69 -16.83
CA VAL A 132 23.61 -25.82 -16.92
C VAL A 132 23.02 -27.08 -16.30
N VAL A 133 22.36 -26.97 -15.13
CA VAL A 133 21.64 -28.09 -14.48
C VAL A 133 20.58 -28.66 -15.41
N VAL A 134 19.75 -27.81 -16.03
CA VAL A 134 18.69 -28.25 -16.97
C VAL A 134 19.30 -28.99 -18.17
N VAL A 135 20.36 -28.45 -18.77
CA VAL A 135 21.02 -29.07 -19.95
C VAL A 135 21.64 -30.42 -19.58
N LEU A 136 22.35 -30.50 -18.45
CA LEU A 136 22.97 -31.74 -17.97
C LEU A 136 21.94 -32.82 -17.68
N ASP A 137 20.83 -32.45 -17.03
CA ASP A 137 19.81 -33.41 -16.65
C ASP A 137 18.98 -33.89 -17.85
N LEU A 138 18.65 -33.00 -18.79
CA LEU A 138 18.03 -33.40 -20.07
C LEU A 138 18.94 -34.29 -20.91
N ALA A 139 20.25 -34.08 -20.85
CA ALA A 139 21.22 -34.94 -21.54
C ALA A 139 21.32 -36.32 -20.87
N GLY A 140 21.23 -36.37 -19.54
CA GLY A 140 21.24 -37.62 -18.76
C GLY A 140 19.95 -38.42 -18.93
N SER A 141 18.79 -37.76 -19.00
CA SER A 141 17.48 -38.41 -19.09
C SER A 141 17.16 -38.97 -20.48
N ARG A 142 17.95 -38.68 -21.51
CA ARG A 142 17.77 -39.27 -22.85
C ARG A 142 18.15 -40.75 -22.82
N GLY A 143 17.14 -41.60 -22.76
CA GLY A 143 17.26 -43.05 -22.90
C GLY A 143 16.99 -43.55 -24.34
N PRO A 144 17.23 -44.84 -24.62
CA PRO A 144 16.70 -45.52 -25.80
C PRO A 144 15.17 -45.42 -25.84
N ASP A 145 14.62 -45.38 -27.05
CA ASP A 145 13.19 -45.15 -27.31
C ASP A 145 12.27 -45.96 -26.35
N GLY A 146 11.48 -45.25 -25.53
CA GLY A 146 10.43 -45.84 -24.68
C GLY A 146 10.72 -45.98 -23.17
N SER A 147 11.85 -45.48 -22.64
CA SER A 147 12.07 -45.46 -21.18
C SER A 147 11.21 -44.39 -20.47
N GLU A 148 10.54 -44.72 -19.37
CA GLU A 148 9.72 -43.79 -18.54
C GLU A 148 10.58 -42.83 -17.66
N ILE A 149 11.77 -42.46 -18.14
CA ILE A 149 12.73 -41.61 -17.41
C ILE A 149 12.41 -40.16 -17.71
N TYR A 150 12.43 -39.31 -16.69
CA TYR A 150 12.16 -37.89 -16.84
C TYR A 150 13.14 -37.04 -16.02
N PRO A 151 13.46 -35.82 -16.47
CA PRO A 151 14.49 -34.98 -15.86
C PRO A 151 14.04 -34.46 -14.48
N THR A 152 14.65 -34.98 -13.42
CA THR A 152 14.31 -34.66 -12.03
C THR A 152 15.07 -33.45 -11.48
N ALA A 153 16.35 -33.28 -11.82
CA ALA A 153 17.15 -32.13 -11.39
C ALA A 153 16.70 -30.85 -12.11
N ALA A 154 16.33 -30.95 -13.39
CA ALA A 154 15.80 -29.84 -14.17
C ALA A 154 14.47 -29.35 -13.58
N ALA A 155 13.59 -30.27 -13.20
CA ALA A 155 12.36 -29.93 -12.47
C ALA A 155 12.67 -29.29 -11.10
N ALA A 156 13.71 -29.77 -10.42
CA ALA A 156 14.12 -29.24 -9.12
C ALA A 156 14.72 -27.82 -9.20
N VAL A 157 15.05 -27.27 -10.36
CA VAL A 157 15.42 -25.84 -10.52
C VAL A 157 14.30 -24.92 -10.04
N GLY A 158 13.04 -25.36 -10.08
CA GLY A 158 11.91 -24.66 -9.44
C GLY A 158 12.12 -24.40 -7.94
N SER A 159 12.78 -25.32 -7.24
CA SER A 159 13.11 -25.19 -5.81
C SER A 159 14.18 -24.12 -5.53
N LEU A 160 15.10 -23.90 -6.48
CA LEU A 160 16.02 -22.77 -6.43
C LEU A 160 15.27 -21.45 -6.62
N LEU A 161 14.34 -21.39 -7.59
CA LEU A 161 13.57 -20.18 -7.86
C LEU A 161 12.68 -19.79 -6.67
N ILE A 162 12.02 -20.75 -6.00
CA ILE A 162 11.20 -20.46 -4.81
C ILE A 162 12.03 -19.90 -3.64
N ALA A 163 13.26 -20.41 -3.44
CA ALA A 163 14.19 -19.89 -2.44
C ALA A 163 14.61 -18.43 -2.70
N LEU A 164 14.56 -17.98 -3.96
CA LEU A 164 14.94 -16.63 -4.38
C LEU A 164 13.77 -15.62 -4.39
N VAL A 165 12.53 -16.05 -4.15
CA VAL A 165 11.34 -15.20 -4.29
C VAL A 165 11.36 -13.99 -3.35
N THR A 166 11.87 -14.14 -2.13
CA THR A 166 11.82 -13.07 -1.12
C THR A 166 12.86 -11.98 -1.36
N VAL A 167 13.96 -12.31 -2.03
CA VAL A 167 15.08 -11.40 -2.28
C VAL A 167 15.08 -10.77 -3.67
N ARG A 168 14.29 -11.33 -4.60
CA ARG A 168 14.21 -10.89 -6.00
C ARG A 168 12.87 -10.23 -6.33
N ARG A 169 12.83 -9.50 -7.44
CA ARG A 169 11.58 -8.96 -7.98
C ARG A 169 10.73 -10.12 -8.50
N GLY A 170 9.44 -10.13 -8.13
CA GLY A 170 8.53 -11.21 -8.56
C GLY A 170 8.41 -11.37 -10.07
N ARG A 171 8.59 -10.29 -10.85
CA ARG A 171 8.61 -10.37 -12.32
C ARG A 171 9.74 -11.25 -12.84
N ASP A 172 10.96 -11.05 -12.34
CA ASP A 172 12.15 -11.78 -12.76
C ASP A 172 12.04 -13.27 -12.45
N VAL A 173 11.42 -13.63 -11.32
CA VAL A 173 11.17 -15.03 -10.95
C VAL A 173 10.10 -15.65 -11.84
N VAL A 174 9.01 -14.93 -12.12
CA VAL A 174 7.95 -15.40 -13.05
C VAL A 174 8.50 -15.59 -14.45
N THR A 175 9.32 -14.67 -14.96
CA THR A 175 9.93 -14.81 -16.29
C THR A 175 10.89 -16.00 -16.32
N SER A 176 11.68 -16.21 -15.27
CA SER A 176 12.59 -17.36 -15.17
C SER A 176 11.83 -18.68 -15.10
N ALA A 177 10.73 -18.74 -14.34
CA ALA A 177 9.87 -19.92 -14.26
C ALA A 177 9.19 -20.21 -15.61
N ALA A 178 8.77 -19.18 -16.35
CA ALA A 178 8.18 -19.34 -17.67
C ALA A 178 9.21 -19.87 -18.70
N VAL A 179 10.44 -19.36 -18.65
CA VAL A 179 11.55 -19.87 -19.50
C VAL A 179 11.87 -21.32 -19.15
N LEU A 180 11.95 -21.67 -17.86
CA LEU A 180 12.13 -23.05 -17.41
C LEU A 180 11.00 -23.96 -17.93
N ALA A 181 9.74 -23.52 -17.83
CA ALA A 181 8.60 -24.25 -18.36
C ALA A 181 8.74 -24.51 -19.86
N ALA A 182 9.09 -23.48 -20.62
CA ALA A 182 9.25 -23.57 -22.07
C ALA A 182 10.38 -24.53 -22.46
N VAL A 183 11.52 -24.50 -21.76
CA VAL A 183 12.65 -25.39 -22.04
C VAL A 183 12.30 -26.84 -21.72
N LEU A 184 11.68 -27.11 -20.57
CA LEU A 184 11.26 -28.46 -20.19
C LEU A 184 10.17 -29.00 -21.13
N PHE A 185 9.20 -28.17 -21.48
CA PHE A 185 8.14 -28.53 -22.42
C PHE A 185 8.70 -28.81 -23.81
N LEU A 186 9.67 -28.00 -24.29
CA LEU A 186 10.35 -28.24 -25.55
C LEU A 186 11.13 -29.55 -25.53
N GLY A 187 11.82 -29.84 -24.41
CA GLY A 187 12.47 -31.15 -24.19
C GLY A 187 11.48 -32.31 -24.35
N ALA A 188 10.35 -32.23 -23.63
CA ALA A 188 9.29 -33.23 -23.65
C ALA A 188 8.71 -33.51 -25.05
N ILE A 189 8.43 -32.47 -25.84
CA ILE A 189 7.83 -32.65 -27.18
C ILE A 189 8.83 -33.07 -28.26
N THR A 190 10.13 -32.83 -28.05
CA THR A 190 11.18 -33.22 -29.01
C THR A 190 11.62 -34.67 -28.89
N GLU A 191 11.24 -35.34 -27.81
CA GLU A 191 11.58 -36.73 -27.59
C GLU A 191 10.67 -37.67 -28.39
N SER A 192 11.28 -38.60 -29.12
CA SER A 192 10.56 -39.62 -29.90
C SER A 192 9.91 -40.63 -28.95
N ARG A 193 8.58 -40.78 -29.01
CA ARG A 193 7.82 -41.64 -28.09
C ARG A 193 6.92 -42.64 -28.81
N PRO A 194 6.94 -43.92 -28.42
CA PRO A 194 6.02 -44.91 -28.94
C PRO A 194 4.62 -44.85 -28.29
N ASP A 195 4.50 -44.43 -27.02
CA ASP A 195 3.22 -44.34 -26.29
C ASP A 195 2.96 -42.91 -25.77
N PRO A 196 1.84 -42.25 -26.13
CA PRO A 196 1.45 -40.94 -25.62
C PRO A 196 1.31 -40.84 -24.08
N LEU A 197 1.03 -41.93 -23.38
CA LEU A 197 0.83 -41.93 -21.91
C LEU A 197 2.11 -41.63 -21.12
N THR A 198 3.28 -41.84 -21.74
CA THR A 198 4.59 -41.53 -21.14
C THR A 198 4.84 -40.01 -20.96
N LEU A 199 3.96 -39.16 -21.48
CA LEU A 199 4.01 -37.70 -21.31
C LEU A 199 3.49 -37.23 -19.95
N ALA A 200 2.65 -38.02 -19.26
CA ALA A 200 2.03 -37.60 -18.01
C ALA A 200 3.04 -37.33 -16.86
N PRO A 201 4.06 -38.18 -16.61
CA PRO A 201 5.08 -37.93 -15.57
C PRO A 201 5.87 -36.64 -15.81
N GLU A 202 6.15 -36.29 -17.06
CA GLU A 202 6.86 -35.06 -17.39
C GLU A 202 6.00 -33.82 -17.24
N LEU A 203 4.72 -33.87 -17.63
CA LEU A 203 3.80 -32.77 -17.35
C LEU A 203 3.69 -32.52 -15.84
N LEU A 204 3.68 -33.59 -15.04
CA LEU A 204 3.74 -33.47 -13.58
C LEU A 204 5.07 -32.86 -13.11
N ALA A 205 6.21 -33.26 -13.68
CA ALA A 205 7.52 -32.70 -13.36
C ALA A 205 7.61 -31.20 -13.71
N ILE A 206 7.11 -30.80 -14.88
CA ILE A 206 6.99 -29.40 -15.30
C ILE A 206 6.10 -28.63 -14.33
N GLY A 207 4.93 -29.19 -13.97
CA GLY A 207 4.03 -28.59 -12.99
C GLY A 207 4.71 -28.36 -11.64
N LEU A 208 5.48 -29.36 -11.17
CA LEU A 208 6.23 -29.28 -9.91
C LEU A 208 7.40 -28.28 -9.98
N ALA A 209 7.95 -28.05 -11.16
CA ALA A 209 8.99 -27.05 -11.39
C ALA A 209 8.45 -25.61 -11.35
N ILE A 210 7.25 -25.37 -11.89
CA ILE A 210 6.76 -24.00 -12.11
C ILE A 210 5.73 -23.53 -11.09
N MET A 211 4.87 -24.41 -10.59
CA MET A 211 3.79 -23.99 -9.69
C MET A 211 4.33 -23.45 -8.35
N PRO A 212 5.28 -24.10 -7.67
CA PRO A 212 5.80 -23.61 -6.40
C PRO A 212 6.40 -22.19 -6.46
N PRO A 213 7.29 -21.83 -7.42
CA PRO A 213 7.81 -20.47 -7.48
C PRO A 213 6.72 -19.44 -7.85
N LEU A 214 5.73 -19.79 -8.67
CA LEU A 214 4.61 -18.90 -8.98
C LEU A 214 3.74 -18.63 -7.75
N PHE A 215 3.40 -19.67 -6.98
CA PHE A 215 2.70 -19.51 -5.70
C PHE A 215 3.52 -18.71 -4.70
N GLY A 216 4.84 -18.97 -4.61
CA GLY A 216 5.75 -18.18 -3.79
C GLY A 216 5.67 -16.69 -4.12
N VAL A 217 5.74 -16.32 -5.40
CA VAL A 217 5.60 -14.92 -5.85
C VAL A 217 4.25 -14.33 -5.47
N ALA A 218 3.17 -15.07 -5.66
CA ALA A 218 1.82 -14.62 -5.29
C ALA A 218 1.69 -14.37 -3.77
N ILE A 219 2.19 -15.29 -2.96
CA ILE A 219 2.19 -15.21 -1.49
C ILE A 219 3.00 -13.98 -1.03
N VAL A 220 4.23 -13.82 -1.50
CA VAL A 220 5.08 -12.66 -1.16
C VAL A 220 4.43 -11.34 -1.56
N ARG A 221 3.84 -11.29 -2.76
CA ARG A 221 3.17 -10.08 -3.25
C ARG A 221 1.93 -9.74 -2.41
N SER A 222 1.16 -10.73 -2.00
CA SER A 222 -0.02 -10.52 -1.16
C SER A 222 0.36 -10.10 0.26
N PHE A 223 1.35 -10.77 0.86
CA PHE A 223 1.89 -10.39 2.17
C PHE A 223 2.42 -8.95 2.17
N ARG A 224 3.21 -8.56 1.16
CA ARG A 224 3.74 -7.20 1.06
C ARG A 224 2.63 -6.15 0.94
N ARG A 225 1.58 -6.45 0.15
CA ARG A 225 0.42 -5.56 0.02
C ARG A 225 -0.34 -5.43 1.33
N MET A 226 -0.53 -6.53 2.06
CA MET A 226 -1.18 -6.55 3.37
C MET A 226 -0.39 -5.74 4.40
N ALA A 227 0.90 -6.03 4.56
CA ALA A 227 1.77 -5.30 5.48
C ALA A 227 1.82 -3.80 5.18
N GLN A 228 1.89 -3.41 3.90
CA GLN A 228 1.83 -1.98 3.51
C GLN A 228 0.52 -1.31 3.94
N ARG A 229 -0.61 -2.01 3.81
CA ARG A 229 -1.91 -1.51 4.26
C ARG A 229 -1.96 -1.38 5.77
N GLU A 230 -1.57 -2.41 6.51
CA GLU A 230 -1.59 -2.37 7.98
C GLU A 230 -0.69 -1.28 8.55
N LEU A 231 0.47 -1.06 7.96
CA LEU A 231 1.37 0.01 8.39
C LEU A 231 0.79 1.39 8.15
N ASP A 232 0.15 1.59 7.01
CA ASP A 232 -0.52 2.85 6.71
C ASP A 232 -1.71 3.02 7.68
N LEU A 233 -2.46 1.98 8.01
CA LEU A 233 -3.48 2.02 9.08
C LEU A 233 -2.88 2.42 10.43
N VAL A 234 -1.77 1.83 10.85
CA VAL A 234 -1.12 2.17 12.14
C VAL A 234 -0.65 3.63 12.15
N LEU A 235 -0.08 4.11 11.05
CA LEU A 235 0.32 5.52 10.91
C LEU A 235 -0.89 6.45 11.01
N VAL A 236 -1.98 6.12 10.34
CA VAL A 236 -3.19 6.92 10.38
C VAL A 236 -3.86 6.84 11.76
N GLN A 237 -3.88 5.68 12.41
CA GLN A 237 -4.36 5.54 13.80
C GLN A 237 -3.53 6.36 14.78
N SER A 238 -2.22 6.55 14.53
CA SER A 238 -1.40 7.42 15.37
C SER A 238 -1.84 8.90 15.34
N THR A 239 -2.59 9.33 14.31
CA THR A 239 -3.18 10.67 14.27
C THR A 239 -4.43 10.81 15.12
N VAL A 240 -5.10 9.70 15.48
CA VAL A 240 -6.32 9.71 16.29
C VAL A 240 -6.05 10.26 17.71
N SER A 241 -4.87 9.96 18.24
CA SER A 241 -4.39 10.46 19.54
C SER A 241 -3.83 11.88 19.48
N GLN A 242 -3.73 12.51 18.31
CA GLN A 242 -3.29 13.90 18.20
C GLN A 242 -4.33 14.88 18.77
N PRO A 243 -3.90 16.09 19.19
CA PRO A 243 -4.81 17.15 19.62
C PRO A 243 -5.90 17.47 18.58
N GLN A 244 -7.03 18.02 19.03
CA GLN A 244 -8.23 18.33 18.22
C GLN A 244 -7.90 19.02 16.90
N PHE A 245 -6.97 19.97 16.98
CA PHE A 245 -6.30 20.61 15.87
C PHE A 245 -4.82 20.34 16.04
N ALA A 246 -4.21 19.75 15.02
CA ALA A 246 -2.80 19.43 15.02
C ALA A 246 -2.23 19.85 13.69
N VAL A 247 -0.94 20.21 13.70
CA VAL A 247 -0.19 20.38 12.48
C VAL A 247 0.27 18.99 12.07
N GLY A 248 -0.09 18.55 10.87
CA GLY A 248 0.31 17.23 10.34
C GLY A 248 1.81 16.97 10.45
N MET A 249 2.25 15.71 10.49
CA MET A 249 3.64 15.32 10.80
C MET A 249 4.66 16.07 9.92
N LEU A 250 4.36 16.24 8.63
CA LEU A 250 5.23 16.98 7.70
C LEU A 250 5.23 18.50 7.94
N ALA A 251 4.07 19.06 8.29
CA ALA A 251 3.97 20.47 8.60
C ALA A 251 4.53 20.78 10.00
N SER A 252 4.60 19.79 10.89
CA SER A 252 5.26 19.87 12.19
C SER A 252 6.78 19.91 12.05
N GLU A 253 7.36 19.10 11.15
CA GLU A 253 8.79 19.19 10.78
C GLU A 253 9.13 20.55 10.17
N GLU A 254 8.29 21.05 9.26
CA GLU A 254 8.49 22.38 8.64
C GLU A 254 8.33 23.50 9.67
N LEU A 255 7.36 23.41 10.57
CA LEU A 255 7.18 24.37 11.66
C LEU A 255 8.38 24.35 12.62
N ALA A 256 8.88 23.17 13.01
CA ALA A 256 10.06 23.05 13.85
C ALA A 256 11.32 23.64 13.17
N ARG A 257 11.43 23.52 11.85
CA ARG A 257 12.50 24.16 11.10
C ARG A 257 12.37 25.68 11.09
N ILE A 258 11.17 26.21 10.81
CA ILE A 258 10.90 27.66 10.84
C ILE A 258 11.15 28.22 12.25
N ASP A 259 10.76 27.48 13.29
CA ASP A 259 10.96 27.84 14.69
C ASP A 259 12.45 27.89 15.04
N LEU A 260 13.23 26.87 14.64
CA LEU A 260 14.68 26.86 14.80
C LEU A 260 15.36 28.03 14.07
N ASP A 261 14.92 28.35 12.85
CA ASP A 261 15.44 29.48 12.09
C ASP A 261 15.12 30.82 12.80
N ALA A 262 13.92 30.92 13.41
CA ALA A 262 13.53 32.08 14.21
C ALA A 262 14.31 32.18 15.53
N GLU A 263 14.48 31.07 16.26
CA GLU A 263 15.29 31.01 17.48
C GLU A 263 16.75 31.38 17.19
N THR A 264 17.33 30.86 16.11
CA THR A 264 18.71 31.17 15.69
C THR A 264 18.86 32.67 15.40
N LEU A 265 17.90 33.26 14.70
CA LEU A 265 17.91 34.70 14.42
C LEU A 265 17.80 35.54 15.70
N LEU A 266 16.96 35.12 16.65
CA LEU A 266 16.81 35.80 17.95
C LEU A 266 18.06 35.65 18.81
N ASP A 267 18.66 34.46 18.84
CA ASP A 267 19.90 34.17 19.57
C ASP A 267 21.09 34.96 19.01
N ASP A 268 21.19 35.09 17.68
CA ASP A 268 22.21 35.93 17.03
C ASP A 268 22.10 37.41 17.41
N VAL A 269 20.89 37.92 17.62
CA VAL A 269 20.67 39.29 18.11
C VAL A 269 21.01 39.38 19.60
N ALA A 270 20.58 38.41 20.41
CA ALA A 270 20.80 38.39 21.86
C ALA A 270 22.30 38.29 22.23
N GLN A 271 23.08 37.50 21.48
CA GLN A 271 24.53 37.35 21.68
C GLN A 271 25.35 38.46 21.00
N GLY A 272 24.69 39.47 20.39
CA GLY A 272 25.34 40.60 19.74
C GLY A 272 26.06 40.26 18.43
N ARG A 273 25.89 39.05 17.89
CA ARG A 273 26.43 38.65 16.57
C ARG A 273 25.76 39.42 15.42
N THR A 274 24.51 39.80 15.61
CA THR A 274 23.78 40.69 14.72
C THR A 274 23.53 42.02 15.43
N ALA A 275 24.12 43.11 14.92
CA ALA A 275 23.91 44.45 15.46
C ALA A 275 22.48 44.95 15.18
N LEU A 276 21.92 45.68 16.15
CA LEU A 276 20.69 46.46 15.96
C LEU A 276 21.06 47.91 15.60
N PRO A 277 20.34 48.56 14.67
CA PRO A 277 19.19 48.06 13.90
C PRO A 277 19.57 46.97 12.88
N LEU A 278 18.65 46.03 12.63
CA LEU A 278 18.86 44.94 11.67
C LEU A 278 19.18 45.50 10.28
N SER A 279 20.10 44.84 9.56
CA SER A 279 20.33 45.13 8.14
C SER A 279 19.06 44.85 7.31
N ALA A 280 18.94 45.49 6.15
CA ALA A 280 17.78 45.34 5.27
C ALA A 280 17.52 43.87 4.89
N ASP A 281 18.58 43.09 4.65
CA ASP A 281 18.48 41.67 4.32
C ASP A 281 17.95 40.85 5.51
N LYS A 282 18.49 41.05 6.72
CA LYS A 282 18.06 40.35 7.94
C LYS A 282 16.63 40.74 8.33
N SER A 283 16.24 42.00 8.12
CA SER A 283 14.88 42.48 8.33
C SER A 283 13.88 41.80 7.38
N THR A 284 14.25 41.63 6.11
CA THR A 284 13.43 40.93 5.11
C THR A 284 13.24 39.46 5.46
N THR A 285 14.31 38.78 5.89
CA THR A 285 14.24 37.38 6.37
C THR A 285 13.35 37.25 7.61
N ALA A 286 13.49 38.16 8.58
CA ALA A 286 12.65 38.18 9.78
C ALA A 286 11.16 38.35 9.44
N SER A 287 10.84 39.26 8.52
CA SER A 287 9.47 39.48 8.05
C SER A 287 8.88 38.25 7.35
N THR A 288 9.72 37.55 6.57
CA THR A 288 9.34 36.32 5.86
C THR A 288 9.05 35.18 6.84
N LEU A 289 9.95 34.93 7.80
CA LEU A 289 9.77 33.93 8.87
C LEU A 289 8.51 34.22 9.69
N ALA A 290 8.30 35.47 10.11
CA ALA A 290 7.11 35.86 10.86
C ALA A 290 5.81 35.62 10.07
N THR A 291 5.81 35.91 8.77
CA THR A 291 4.67 35.65 7.89
C THR A 291 4.40 34.16 7.75
N GLN A 292 5.45 33.35 7.54
CA GLN A 292 5.33 31.90 7.42
C GLN A 292 4.81 31.24 8.70
N LEU A 293 5.32 31.67 9.86
CA LEU A 293 4.90 31.19 11.17
C LEU A 293 3.44 31.55 11.45
N ARG A 294 3.02 32.79 11.14
CA ARG A 294 1.62 33.22 11.22
C ARG A 294 0.70 32.37 10.33
N LEU A 295 1.10 32.10 9.09
CA LEU A 295 0.31 31.28 8.17
C LEU A 295 0.20 29.82 8.66
N HIS A 296 1.28 29.25 9.19
CA HIS A 296 1.26 27.90 9.77
C HIS A 296 0.36 27.81 10.99
N LEU A 297 0.42 28.78 11.92
CA LEU A 297 -0.47 28.82 13.09
C LEU A 297 -1.95 28.97 12.70
N ILE A 298 -2.25 29.71 11.63
CA ILE A 298 -3.62 29.84 11.11
C ILE A 298 -4.09 28.51 10.48
N ARG A 299 -3.24 27.81 9.72
CA ARG A 299 -3.58 26.50 9.13
C ARG A 299 -3.76 25.43 10.20
N GLY A 300 -2.88 25.38 11.19
CA GLY A 300 -2.97 24.48 12.33
C GLY A 300 -4.22 24.68 13.19
N ARG A 301 -4.97 25.77 13.02
CA ARG A 301 -6.28 26.00 13.65
C ARG A 301 -7.49 25.58 12.81
N ARG A 302 -7.29 25.19 11.55
CA ARG A 302 -8.36 24.81 10.61
C ARG A 302 -8.28 23.36 10.17
N GLU A 303 -7.09 22.77 10.22
CA GLU A 303 -6.86 21.38 9.83
C GLU A 303 -7.08 20.46 11.04
N THR A 304 -7.94 19.45 10.87
CA THR A 304 -8.27 18.48 11.92
C THR A 304 -7.41 17.22 11.80
N TRP A 305 -7.35 16.40 12.85
CA TRP A 305 -6.68 15.10 12.80
C TRP A 305 -7.12 14.26 11.59
N LEU A 306 -8.41 14.30 11.22
CA LEU A 306 -8.98 13.53 10.12
C LEU A 306 -8.47 14.03 8.76
N TYR A 307 -8.27 15.34 8.61
CA TYR A 307 -7.65 15.91 7.42
C TYR A 307 -6.22 15.40 7.24
N HIS A 308 -5.43 15.35 8.31
CA HIS A 308 -4.06 14.83 8.27
C HIS A 308 -4.00 13.33 8.05
N ALA A 309 -4.83 12.56 8.76
CA ALA A 309 -5.03 11.12 8.52
C ALA A 309 -5.25 10.79 7.04
N ILE A 310 -6.10 11.55 6.35
CA ILE A 310 -6.44 11.31 4.95
C ILE A 310 -5.33 11.81 4.02
N THR A 311 -4.83 13.02 4.23
CA THR A 311 -3.88 13.65 3.30
C THR A 311 -2.47 13.07 3.39
N GLU A 312 -2.06 12.57 4.56
CA GLU A 312 -0.73 11.96 4.76
C GLU A 312 -0.70 10.46 4.43
N SER A 313 -1.87 9.82 4.37
CA SER A 313 -2.00 8.40 4.00
C SER A 313 -1.82 8.19 2.50
N GLU A 314 -0.92 7.27 2.13
CA GLU A 314 -0.78 6.84 0.73
C GLU A 314 -2.01 6.05 0.25
N PHE A 315 -2.77 5.46 1.18
CA PHE A 315 -3.93 4.62 0.89
C PHE A 315 -5.25 5.41 0.83
N LEU A 316 -5.49 6.30 1.79
CA LEU A 316 -6.73 7.07 1.92
C LEU A 316 -6.74 8.31 1.02
N GLY A 317 -5.61 9.01 0.88
CA GLY A 317 -5.55 10.28 0.14
C GLY A 317 -6.07 10.23 -1.31
N PRO A 318 -5.77 9.17 -2.10
CA PRO A 318 -6.32 9.03 -3.46
C PRO A 318 -7.82 8.80 -3.50
N SER A 319 -8.39 8.11 -2.50
CA SER A 319 -9.75 7.55 -2.53
C SER A 319 -10.76 8.27 -1.63
N VAL A 320 -10.32 9.12 -0.70
CA VAL A 320 -11.20 9.86 0.21
C VAL A 320 -11.29 11.33 -0.16
N ASN A 321 -12.50 11.85 -0.24
CA ASN A 321 -12.79 13.27 -0.31
C ASN A 321 -13.41 13.72 1.02
N LEU A 322 -12.70 14.57 1.77
CA LEU A 322 -13.18 15.15 3.03
C LEU A 322 -13.76 16.55 2.79
N HIS A 323 -14.95 16.80 3.34
CA HIS A 323 -15.55 18.12 3.44
C HIS A 323 -15.91 18.43 4.90
N ASP A 324 -15.01 19.14 5.58
CA ASP A 324 -15.17 19.58 6.97
C ASP A 324 -14.83 21.08 7.11
N PRO A 325 -15.70 21.98 6.63
CA PRO A 325 -15.41 23.42 6.64
C PRO A 325 -15.40 24.03 8.05
N ALA A 326 -16.08 23.39 9.01
CA ALA A 326 -16.21 23.87 10.38
C ALA A 326 -15.23 23.18 11.35
N GLY A 327 -14.40 22.24 10.89
CA GLY A 327 -13.45 21.51 11.73
C GLY A 327 -14.10 20.59 12.77
N LEU A 328 -15.31 20.09 12.48
CA LEU A 328 -16.11 19.29 13.39
C LEU A 328 -15.46 17.95 13.73
N ALA A 329 -14.61 17.43 12.84
CA ALA A 329 -13.88 16.19 13.13
C ALA A 329 -12.97 16.34 14.35
N GLY A 330 -12.43 17.54 14.60
CA GLY A 330 -11.58 17.82 15.77
C GLY A 330 -12.30 17.65 17.11
N LEU A 331 -13.62 17.81 17.12
CA LEU A 331 -14.45 17.76 18.32
C LEU A 331 -14.93 16.34 18.68
N LEU A 332 -14.66 15.35 17.83
CA LEU A 332 -15.02 13.95 18.09
C LEU A 332 -14.24 13.41 19.30
N ASP A 333 -14.93 12.62 20.14
CA ASP A 333 -14.30 11.92 21.25
C ASP A 333 -13.34 10.82 20.73
N PRO A 334 -12.26 10.45 21.45
CA PRO A 334 -11.30 9.44 21.01
C PRO A 334 -11.90 8.13 20.45
N PRO A 335 -12.92 7.49 21.07
CA PRO A 335 -13.53 6.28 20.51
C PRO A 335 -14.27 6.55 19.19
N GLN A 336 -14.88 7.73 19.02
CA GLN A 336 -15.56 8.11 17.78
C GLN A 336 -14.55 8.37 16.65
N ARG A 337 -13.39 8.95 16.98
CA ARG A 337 -12.30 9.17 16.03
C ARG A 337 -11.76 7.85 15.48
N ASP A 338 -11.41 6.91 16.35
CA ASP A 338 -10.90 5.59 15.94
C ASP A 338 -11.95 4.82 15.13
N ALA A 339 -13.21 4.84 15.58
CA ALA A 339 -14.30 4.19 14.88
C ALA A 339 -14.55 4.78 13.49
N LEU A 340 -14.58 6.12 13.36
CA LEU A 340 -14.76 6.80 12.07
C LEU A 340 -13.63 6.46 11.11
N LEU A 341 -12.39 6.48 11.60
CA LEU A 341 -11.23 6.15 10.80
C LEU A 341 -11.26 4.70 10.33
N ARG A 342 -11.59 3.76 11.24
CA ARG A 342 -11.72 2.34 10.92
C ARG A 342 -12.84 2.09 9.92
N THR A 343 -13.97 2.79 10.01
CA THR A 343 -15.04 2.74 9.00
C THR A 343 -14.53 3.14 7.62
N ILE A 344 -13.87 4.30 7.50
CA ILE A 344 -13.33 4.79 6.22
C ILE A 344 -12.33 3.79 5.65
N TRP A 345 -11.45 3.28 6.51
CA TRP A 345 -10.44 2.30 6.15
C TRP A 345 -11.05 1.01 5.61
N LEU A 346 -11.97 0.39 6.36
CA LEU A 346 -12.60 -0.87 5.98
C LEU A 346 -13.36 -0.74 4.65
N LEU A 347 -14.11 0.35 4.49
CA LEU A 347 -14.87 0.64 3.26
C LEU A 347 -14.00 0.77 2.01
N ILE A 348 -12.73 1.17 2.14
CA ILE A 348 -11.80 1.27 1.00
C ILE A 348 -11.03 -0.03 0.84
N SER A 349 -10.60 -0.65 1.95
CA SER A 349 -9.76 -1.85 1.95
C SER A 349 -10.41 -3.09 1.34
N ASP A 350 -11.73 -3.20 1.47
CA ASP A 350 -12.51 -4.33 0.95
C ASP A 350 -12.85 -4.20 -0.55
N THR A 351 -12.52 -3.05 -1.15
CA THR A 351 -12.84 -2.81 -2.56
C THR A 351 -11.72 -3.32 -3.47
N THR A 352 -12.05 -4.32 -4.28
CA THR A 352 -11.13 -4.90 -5.27
C THR A 352 -10.90 -4.00 -6.49
N ARG A 353 -11.62 -2.87 -6.61
CA ARG A 353 -11.48 -1.89 -7.70
C ARG A 353 -10.68 -0.66 -7.28
N ALA A 354 -9.85 -0.20 -8.20
CA ALA A 354 -9.12 1.07 -8.12
C ALA A 354 -10.02 2.33 -8.16
N GLU A 355 -11.34 2.19 -8.28
CA GLU A 355 -12.30 3.29 -8.46
C GLU A 355 -13.22 3.52 -7.26
N ALA A 356 -13.07 2.74 -6.18
CA ALA A 356 -13.84 2.99 -4.98
C ALA A 356 -13.38 4.30 -4.33
N ALA A 357 -14.30 5.23 -4.18
CA ALA A 357 -14.08 6.49 -3.50
C ALA A 357 -15.11 6.67 -2.40
N VAL A 358 -14.67 7.29 -1.31
CA VAL A 358 -15.52 7.65 -0.17
C VAL A 358 -15.57 9.18 -0.11
N SER A 359 -16.76 9.74 -0.20
CA SER A 359 -17.00 11.15 0.09
C SER A 359 -17.53 11.26 1.50
N LEU A 360 -16.85 12.04 2.33
CA LEU A 360 -17.20 12.27 3.72
C LEU A 360 -17.47 13.75 3.94
N SER A 361 -18.65 14.09 4.44
CA SER A 361 -19.03 15.46 4.79
C SER A 361 -19.55 15.56 6.21
N LEU A 362 -19.03 16.54 6.96
CA LEU A 362 -19.42 16.82 8.34
C LEU A 362 -20.20 18.13 8.41
N GLY A 363 -21.40 18.09 9.00
CA GLY A 363 -22.22 19.27 9.28
C GLY A 363 -23.48 19.41 8.42
N PRO A 364 -24.30 20.47 8.61
CA PRO A 364 -24.13 21.55 9.60
C PRO A 364 -24.49 21.13 11.03
N ILE A 365 -24.00 21.89 12.02
CA ILE A 365 -24.38 21.72 13.43
C ILE A 365 -25.90 21.89 13.55
N ARG A 366 -26.58 20.90 14.16
CA ARG A 366 -28.01 20.97 14.46
C ARG A 366 -28.19 21.33 15.93
N SER A 367 -28.81 22.49 16.20
CA SER A 367 -29.15 22.90 17.56
C SER A 367 -30.23 21.97 18.14
N THR A 368 -29.87 21.22 19.18
CA THR A 368 -30.84 20.36 19.87
C THR A 368 -31.61 21.21 20.89
N HIS A 369 -32.94 21.33 20.72
CA HIS A 369 -33.79 22.12 21.61
C HIS A 369 -34.19 21.28 22.84
N GLY A 370 -33.75 21.65 24.05
CA GLY A 370 -34.12 20.99 25.31
C GLY A 370 -33.17 21.25 26.50
N VAL A 371 -33.65 21.12 27.75
CA VAL A 371 -32.89 21.47 28.97
C VAL A 371 -31.65 20.58 29.19
N ARG A 372 -31.70 19.29 28.81
CA ARG A 372 -30.53 18.37 28.78
C ARG A 372 -29.69 18.51 27.51
N ALA A 373 -30.14 19.29 26.54
CA ALA A 373 -29.51 19.44 25.23
C ALA A 373 -28.47 20.55 25.16
N ARG A 374 -28.36 21.40 26.20
CA ARG A 374 -27.32 22.44 26.28
C ARG A 374 -25.90 21.87 26.37
N GLN A 375 -25.76 20.64 26.87
CA GLN A 375 -24.46 20.00 27.11
C GLN A 375 -23.93 19.15 25.95
N LYS A 376 -24.73 18.90 24.90
CA LYS A 376 -24.33 18.03 23.78
C LYS A 376 -24.56 18.69 22.44
N LEU A 377 -23.50 18.81 21.67
CA LEU A 377 -23.51 19.36 20.32
C LEU A 377 -23.74 18.19 19.33
N ARG A 378 -24.66 18.37 18.37
CA ARG A 378 -25.01 17.34 17.39
C ARG A 378 -24.78 17.82 15.97
N PHE A 379 -24.25 16.94 15.13
CA PHE A 379 -24.08 17.20 13.70
C PHE A 379 -24.14 15.89 12.92
N PRO A 380 -24.66 15.91 11.67
CA PRO A 380 -24.65 14.74 10.82
C PRO A 380 -23.26 14.55 10.20
N ILE A 381 -22.86 13.29 10.07
CA ILE A 381 -21.73 12.85 9.25
C ILE A 381 -22.34 12.07 8.10
N GLU A 382 -22.24 12.61 6.90
CA GLU A 382 -22.69 11.95 5.68
C GLU A 382 -21.50 11.26 5.01
N LEU A 383 -21.63 9.96 4.82
CA LEU A 383 -20.68 9.10 4.15
C LEU A 383 -21.33 8.55 2.89
N THR A 384 -20.75 8.83 1.73
CA THR A 384 -21.22 8.31 0.44
C THR A 384 -20.09 7.55 -0.24
N THR A 385 -20.33 6.31 -0.65
CA THR A 385 -19.35 5.48 -1.35
C THR A 385 -19.70 5.33 -2.82
N THR A 386 -18.71 5.34 -3.72
CA THR A 386 -18.93 5.01 -5.13
C THR A 386 -18.51 3.56 -5.39
N GLY A 387 -19.43 2.72 -5.86
CA GLY A 387 -19.12 1.34 -6.28
C GLY A 387 -19.04 0.31 -5.15
N VAL A 388 -19.50 0.64 -3.94
CA VAL A 388 -19.56 -0.30 -2.80
C VAL A 388 -21.03 -0.59 -2.45
N PRO A 389 -21.57 -1.76 -2.84
CA PRO A 389 -22.94 -2.13 -2.49
C PRO A 389 -23.06 -2.53 -1.02
N ARG A 390 -24.21 -2.22 -0.38
CA ARG A 390 -24.50 -2.53 1.03
C ARG A 390 -24.16 -3.97 1.44
N ARG A 391 -24.47 -4.95 0.60
CA ARG A 391 -24.26 -6.39 0.88
C ARG A 391 -22.78 -6.76 1.06
N ARG A 392 -21.85 -5.94 0.57
CA ARG A 392 -20.40 -6.16 0.76
C ARG A 392 -19.84 -5.46 1.99
N VAL A 393 -20.66 -4.72 2.74
CA VAL A 393 -20.17 -4.07 3.95
C VAL A 393 -20.16 -5.11 5.08
N ASP A 394 -18.95 -5.44 5.53
CA ASP A 394 -18.74 -6.40 6.61
C ASP A 394 -19.39 -5.98 7.94
N PRO A 395 -19.77 -6.94 8.80
CA PRO A 395 -20.31 -6.66 10.13
C PRO A 395 -19.43 -5.75 10.99
N GLU A 396 -18.09 -5.86 10.88
CA GLU A 396 -17.17 -4.98 11.59
C GLU A 396 -17.31 -3.52 11.19
N THR A 397 -17.55 -3.25 9.89
CA THR A 397 -17.74 -1.89 9.40
C THR A 397 -19.01 -1.27 9.98
N TRP A 398 -20.09 -2.04 10.05
CA TRP A 398 -21.34 -1.61 10.70
C TRP A 398 -21.16 -1.37 12.19
N GLN A 399 -20.36 -2.19 12.86
CA GLN A 399 -20.08 -2.01 14.28
C GLN A 399 -19.27 -0.72 14.52
N ALA A 400 -18.27 -0.44 13.70
CA ALA A 400 -17.53 0.81 13.76
C ALA A 400 -18.45 2.03 13.52
N ILE A 401 -19.35 1.97 12.53
CA ILE A 401 -20.34 3.03 12.28
C ILE A 401 -21.20 3.30 13.53
N ARG A 402 -21.64 2.25 14.24
CA ARG A 402 -22.46 2.38 15.46
C ARG A 402 -21.72 3.06 16.62
N VAL A 403 -20.40 2.89 16.69
CA VAL A 403 -19.58 3.56 17.72
C VAL A 403 -19.48 5.07 17.45
N VAL A 404 -19.50 5.49 16.18
CA VAL A 404 -19.52 6.92 15.81
C VAL A 404 -20.86 7.55 16.20
N GLY A 405 -21.97 6.87 15.93
CA GLY A 405 -23.31 7.30 16.34
C GLY A 405 -24.45 6.48 15.72
N PRO A 406 -25.71 6.77 16.08
CA PRO A 406 -26.89 6.27 15.37
C PRO A 406 -26.81 6.60 13.88
N HIS A 407 -27.19 5.66 13.01
CA HIS A 407 -27.07 5.83 11.57
C HIS A 407 -28.31 5.38 10.82
N ILE A 408 -28.52 5.99 9.67
CA ILE A 408 -29.50 5.59 8.65
C ILE A 408 -28.71 5.32 7.38
N ASP A 409 -28.98 4.18 6.74
CA ASP A 409 -28.31 3.81 5.51
C ASP A 409 -29.31 3.70 4.35
N SER A 410 -28.87 4.11 3.17
CA SER A 410 -29.63 4.04 1.94
C SER A 410 -28.73 3.64 0.78
N THR A 411 -29.26 2.87 -0.15
CA THR A 411 -28.57 2.49 -1.38
C THR A 411 -29.22 3.15 -2.58
N ARG A 412 -28.45 3.93 -3.33
CA ARG A 412 -28.89 4.58 -4.57
C ARG A 412 -27.86 4.32 -5.66
N ASP A 413 -28.28 3.86 -6.84
CA ASP A 413 -27.39 3.68 -8.00
C ASP A 413 -26.11 2.86 -7.73
N GLY A 414 -26.19 1.85 -6.84
CA GLY A 414 -25.04 1.03 -6.43
C GLY A 414 -24.03 1.73 -5.51
N SER A 415 -24.33 2.96 -5.07
CA SER A 415 -23.65 3.68 -4.00
C SER A 415 -24.32 3.44 -2.65
N LEU A 416 -23.51 3.26 -1.60
CA LEU A 416 -23.98 3.25 -0.22
C LEU A 416 -23.87 4.68 0.33
N ARG A 417 -24.98 5.19 0.86
CA ARG A 417 -25.05 6.44 1.60
C ARG A 417 -25.42 6.15 3.05
N VAL A 418 -24.58 6.55 3.98
CA VAL A 418 -24.79 6.42 5.42
C VAL A 418 -24.82 7.83 6.01
N GLU A 419 -25.93 8.19 6.65
CA GLU A 419 -26.04 9.39 7.47
C GLU A 419 -25.91 8.97 8.94
N ILE A 420 -24.87 9.45 9.62
CA ILE A 420 -24.59 9.16 11.02
C ILE A 420 -24.89 10.42 11.84
N GLU A 421 -25.78 10.32 12.83
CA GLU A 421 -26.02 11.41 13.78
C GLU A 421 -24.94 11.35 14.87
N CYS A 422 -23.98 12.27 14.83
CA CYS A 422 -22.95 12.36 15.84
C CYS A 422 -23.41 13.25 17.00
N SER A 423 -23.09 12.85 18.23
CA SER A 423 -23.28 13.65 19.43
C SER A 423 -21.98 13.71 20.22
N ILE A 424 -21.55 14.92 20.57
CA ILE A 424 -20.33 15.21 21.33
C ILE A 424 -20.64 16.12 22.51
N HIS A 425 -19.75 16.19 23.50
CA HIS A 425 -19.89 17.13 24.61
C HIS A 425 -19.62 18.57 24.12
N ASN A 426 -20.39 19.53 24.62
CA ASN A 426 -20.21 20.93 24.26
C ASN A 426 -18.90 21.46 24.88
N PRO A 427 -17.92 21.91 24.09
CA PRO A 427 -16.65 22.42 24.61
C PRO A 427 -16.80 23.73 25.41
N ALA A 428 -17.94 24.43 25.31
CA ALA A 428 -18.19 25.63 26.09
C ALA A 428 -18.55 25.34 27.57
N ASP A 429 -18.86 24.08 27.90
CA ASP A 429 -19.23 23.64 29.24
C ASP A 429 -18.09 22.87 29.95
N ALA A 430 -16.89 22.81 29.35
CA ALA A 430 -15.72 22.06 29.83
C ALA A 430 -14.73 22.90 30.66
#